data_AF-A0A9E3Z424-F1
#
_entry.id   AF-A0A9E3Z424-F1
#
_cell.length_a   1.000
_cell.length_b   1.000
_cell.length_c   1.000
_cell.angle_alpha   90.00
_cell.angle_beta   90.00
_cell.angle_gamma   90.00
#
_symmetry.space_group_name_H-M   'P 1'
#
loop_
_entity.id
_entity.type
_entity.pdbx_description
1 polymer ?
#
loop_
_entity_poly.entity_id
_entity_poly.type
_entity_poly.pdbx_seq_one_letter_code
_entity_poly.pdbx_strand_id
1 'polypeptide(L)'
;MSWILVVGYPFIVFLGLRSFTAKSVVIALIVLALARIVIVRRQIKDSFLPTLLSIVMLLLAVYALMANNPDSLLYYPVAVNAVLLGLFSYSLLNGPSFVERLARITEPQLSARAVIYTRKVTFVWCVFFLCNGSIALYTATFSSHEAWTVYNGLVAYLLIGLVMSVEYVIRRRVKRADYVGTV
;
A
#
# COMPACT_ATOMS: atom_id res chain seq x y z
N MET A 1 -4.36 -8.90 -26.39
CA MET A 1 -5.29 -7.76 -26.54
C MET A 1 -5.04 -6.67 -25.47
N SER A 2 -3.77 -6.33 -25.16
CA SER A 2 -3.46 -5.55 -23.93
C SER A 2 -2.57 -4.32 -24.17
N TRP A 3 -1.87 -4.24 -25.31
CA TRP A 3 -0.88 -3.20 -25.60
C TRP A 3 -1.52 -1.87 -26.06
N ILE A 4 -2.68 -1.94 -26.72
CA ILE A 4 -3.41 -0.75 -27.19
C ILE A 4 -3.84 0.14 -26.01
N LEU A 5 -4.22 -0.46 -24.88
CA LEU A 5 -4.57 0.28 -23.66
C LEU A 5 -3.35 0.93 -23.01
N VAL A 6 -2.17 0.29 -23.08
CA VAL A 6 -0.92 0.80 -22.49
C VAL A 6 -0.36 1.95 -23.33
N VAL A 7 -0.42 1.84 -24.65
CA VAL A 7 0.08 2.87 -25.59
C VAL A 7 -0.90 4.04 -25.73
N GLY A 8 -2.22 3.79 -25.61
CA GLY A 8 -3.24 4.85 -25.63
C GLY A 8 -3.35 5.63 -24.31
N TYR A 9 -2.87 5.07 -23.20
CA TYR A 9 -2.95 5.66 -21.87
C TYR A 9 -2.39 7.09 -21.77
N PRO A 10 -1.19 7.41 -22.31
CA PRO A 10 -0.63 8.77 -22.24
C PRO A 10 -1.51 9.79 -22.98
N PHE A 11 -2.10 9.41 -24.11
CA PHE A 11 -2.97 10.30 -24.91
C PHE A 11 -4.33 10.52 -24.25
N ILE A 12 -4.93 9.48 -23.67
CA ILE A 12 -6.22 9.57 -22.96
C ILE A 12 -6.07 10.43 -21.69
N VAL A 13 -4.96 10.26 -20.95
CA VAL A 13 -4.65 11.07 -19.77
C VAL A 13 -4.37 12.53 -20.16
N PHE A 14 -3.56 12.76 -21.20
CA PHE A 14 -3.24 14.11 -21.67
C PHE A 14 -4.46 14.88 -22.19
N LEU A 15 -5.33 14.23 -22.96
CA LEU A 15 -6.58 14.83 -23.45
C LEU A 15 -7.62 14.98 -22.33
N GLY A 16 -7.66 14.03 -21.39
CA GLY A 16 -8.55 14.07 -20.22
C GLY A 16 -8.24 15.23 -19.28
N LEU A 17 -6.96 15.49 -18.99
CA LEU A 17 -6.51 16.60 -18.13
C LEU A 17 -6.80 17.99 -18.72
N ARG A 18 -6.93 18.11 -20.04
CA ARG A 18 -7.22 19.37 -20.73
C ARG A 18 -8.71 19.70 -20.83
N SER A 19 -9.57 18.70 -20.65
CA SER A 19 -11.01 18.79 -20.95
C SER A 19 -11.89 18.59 -19.71
N PHE A 20 -11.38 17.93 -18.66
CA PHE A 20 -12.15 17.54 -17.48
C PHE A 20 -11.59 18.16 -16.20
N THR A 21 -12.49 18.54 -15.29
CA THR A 21 -12.14 18.89 -13.91
C THR A 21 -11.38 17.72 -13.27
N ALA A 22 -10.32 17.99 -12.50
CA ALA A 22 -9.47 16.96 -11.87
C ALA A 22 -10.25 15.83 -11.16
N LYS A 23 -11.43 16.15 -10.61
CA LYS A 23 -12.35 15.21 -9.96
C LYS A 23 -12.86 14.09 -10.88
N SER A 24 -13.18 14.38 -12.14
CA SER A 24 -13.73 13.39 -13.09
C SER A 24 -12.70 12.34 -13.48
N VAL A 25 -11.45 12.78 -13.69
CA VAL A 25 -10.31 11.91 -13.98
C VAL A 25 -10.02 10.97 -12.81
N VAL A 26 -10.13 11.47 -11.57
CA VAL A 26 -9.97 10.64 -10.38
C VAL A 26 -11.07 9.60 -10.24
N ILE A 27 -12.34 9.97 -10.39
CA ILE A 27 -13.44 9.01 -10.31
C ILE A 27 -13.24 7.89 -11.34
N ALA A 28 -12.81 8.23 -12.56
CA ALA A 28 -12.48 7.24 -13.58
C ALA A 28 -11.31 6.33 -13.17
N LEU A 29 -10.23 6.88 -12.59
CA LEU A 29 -9.09 6.08 -12.10
C LEU A 29 -9.47 5.14 -10.95
N ILE A 30 -10.32 5.59 -10.02
CA ILE A 30 -10.82 4.76 -8.91
C ILE A 30 -11.69 3.63 -9.46
N VAL A 31 -12.65 3.95 -10.35
CA VAL A 31 -13.52 2.94 -10.98
C VAL A 31 -12.70 1.94 -11.78
N LEU A 32 -11.68 2.39 -12.52
CA LEU A 32 -10.77 1.50 -13.26
C LEU A 32 -9.94 0.64 -12.32
N ALA A 33 -9.41 1.18 -11.22
CA ALA A 33 -8.65 0.42 -10.24
C ALA A 33 -9.51 -0.68 -9.59
N LEU A 34 -10.75 -0.34 -9.20
CA LEU A 34 -11.72 -1.27 -8.61
C LEU A 34 -12.18 -2.34 -9.62
N ALA A 35 -12.56 -1.93 -10.83
CA ALA A 35 -12.95 -2.84 -11.90
C ALA A 35 -11.82 -3.81 -12.23
N ARG A 36 -10.57 -3.33 -12.28
CA ARG A 36 -9.41 -4.18 -12.53
C ARG A 36 -9.15 -5.18 -11.41
N ILE A 37 -9.34 -4.80 -10.15
CA ILE A 37 -9.26 -5.74 -9.01
C ILE A 37 -10.31 -6.86 -9.16
N VAL A 38 -11.54 -6.52 -9.55
CA VAL A 38 -12.62 -7.51 -9.75
C VAL A 38 -12.34 -8.44 -10.93
N ILE A 39 -11.85 -7.90 -12.06
CA ILE A 39 -11.56 -8.67 -13.27
C ILE A 39 -10.34 -9.58 -13.08
N VAL A 40 -9.26 -9.07 -12.47
CA VAL A 40 -8.03 -9.85 -12.24
C VAL A 40 -8.26 -10.98 -11.25
N ARG A 41 -9.11 -10.78 -10.23
CA ARG A 41 -9.53 -11.85 -9.30
C ARG A 41 -10.15 -13.06 -10.01
N ARG A 42 -10.80 -12.85 -11.16
CA ARG A 42 -11.44 -13.94 -11.92
C ARG A 42 -10.46 -14.74 -12.78
N GLN A 43 -9.27 -14.22 -13.08
CA GLN A 43 -8.39 -14.81 -14.10
C GLN A 43 -7.03 -15.32 -13.61
N ILE A 44 -6.46 -14.77 -12.53
CA ILE A 44 -5.06 -15.09 -12.16
C ILE A 44 -4.95 -15.45 -10.67
N LYS A 45 -4.48 -16.68 -10.41
CA LYS A 45 -4.25 -17.26 -9.07
C LYS A 45 -3.22 -16.49 -8.23
N ASP A 46 -2.27 -15.80 -8.89
CA ASP A 46 -1.28 -14.93 -8.26
C ASP A 46 -1.42 -13.47 -8.71
N SER A 47 -2.08 -12.66 -7.87
CA SER A 47 -2.50 -11.29 -8.22
C SER A 47 -1.60 -10.20 -7.62
N PHE A 48 -0.32 -10.46 -7.32
CA PHE A 48 0.54 -9.50 -6.61
C PHE A 48 0.79 -8.20 -7.38
N LEU A 49 1.38 -8.30 -8.58
CA LEU A 49 1.70 -7.15 -9.43
C LEU A 49 0.48 -6.27 -9.79
N PRO A 50 -0.67 -6.83 -10.22
CA PRO A 50 -1.86 -6.02 -10.48
C PRO A 50 -2.43 -5.37 -9.22
N THR A 51 -2.31 -6.00 -8.04
CA THR A 51 -2.71 -5.38 -6.76
C THR A 51 -1.82 -4.18 -6.43
N LEU A 52 -0.50 -4.31 -6.61
CA LEU A 52 0.45 -3.22 -6.40
C LEU A 52 0.15 -2.02 -7.32
N LEU A 53 -0.10 -2.29 -8.60
CA LEU A 53 -0.49 -1.26 -9.57
C LEU A 53 -1.79 -0.55 -9.17
N SER A 54 -2.80 -1.28 -8.70
CA SER A 54 -4.04 -0.66 -8.22
C SER A 54 -3.83 0.24 -7.00
N ILE A 55 -2.90 -0.08 -6.10
CA ILE A 55 -2.54 0.79 -4.97
C ILE A 55 -1.88 2.06 -5.47
N VAL A 56 -0.89 1.95 -6.37
CA VAL A 56 -0.24 3.11 -6.96
C VAL A 56 -1.27 4.02 -7.63
N MET A 57 -2.20 3.45 -8.40
CA MET A 57 -3.29 4.24 -9.01
C MET A 57 -4.20 4.88 -7.97
N LEU A 58 -4.53 4.19 -6.87
CA LEU A 58 -5.37 4.74 -5.81
C LEU A 58 -4.67 5.88 -5.06
N LEU A 59 -3.37 5.76 -4.78
CA LEU A 59 -2.56 6.81 -4.17
C LEU A 59 -2.45 8.03 -5.09
N LEU A 60 -2.20 7.82 -6.38
CA LEU A 60 -2.18 8.90 -7.38
C LEU A 60 -3.54 9.59 -7.51
N ALA A 61 -4.64 8.83 -7.45
CA ALA A 61 -5.99 9.36 -7.48
C ALA A 61 -6.29 10.23 -6.24
N VAL A 62 -5.93 9.75 -5.04
CA VAL A 62 -6.03 10.53 -3.79
C VAL A 62 -5.24 11.82 -3.89
N TYR A 63 -3.97 11.75 -4.34
CA TYR A 63 -3.13 12.93 -4.53
C TYR A 63 -3.77 13.94 -5.49
N ALA A 64 -4.30 13.48 -6.62
CA ALA A 64 -4.95 14.34 -7.60
C ALA A 64 -6.25 14.99 -7.09
N LEU A 65 -7.01 14.35 -6.19
CA LEU A 65 -8.17 14.98 -5.54
C LEU A 65 -7.74 16.09 -4.56
N MET A 66 -6.60 15.90 -3.91
CA MET A 66 -6.11 16.81 -2.89
C MET A 66 -5.34 17.99 -3.47
N ALA A 67 -4.80 17.87 -4.67
CA ALA A 67 -3.95 18.88 -5.32
C ALA A 67 -4.62 20.25 -5.55
N ASN A 68 -5.95 20.34 -5.53
CA ASN A 68 -6.68 21.61 -5.74
C ASN A 68 -6.90 22.43 -4.46
N ASN A 69 -6.66 21.87 -3.27
CA ASN A 69 -6.81 22.60 -2.01
C ASN A 69 -5.59 22.31 -1.11
N PRO A 70 -4.76 23.32 -0.78
CA PRO A 70 -3.58 23.14 0.07
C PRO A 70 -3.87 22.38 1.37
N ASP A 71 -5.01 22.66 2.00
CA ASP A 71 -5.40 22.04 3.28
C ASP A 71 -5.73 20.55 3.13
N SER A 72 -6.21 20.13 1.96
CA SER A 72 -6.50 18.73 1.68
C SER A 72 -5.23 17.87 1.65
N LEU A 73 -4.06 18.46 1.38
CA LEU A 73 -2.78 17.74 1.39
C LEU A 73 -2.39 17.25 2.79
N LEU A 74 -2.91 17.87 3.86
CA LEU A 74 -2.68 17.41 5.23
C LEU A 74 -3.26 16.02 5.49
N TYR A 75 -4.28 15.63 4.72
CA TYR A 75 -4.96 14.34 4.85
C TYR A 75 -4.35 13.24 3.97
N TYR A 76 -3.36 13.56 3.13
CA TYR A 76 -2.69 12.55 2.29
C TYR A 76 -2.13 11.37 3.12
N PRO A 77 -1.46 11.56 4.27
CA PRO A 77 -0.93 10.46 5.05
C PRO A 77 -2.05 9.56 5.60
N VAL A 78 -3.21 10.13 5.93
CA VAL A 78 -4.40 9.38 6.37
C VAL A 78 -4.86 8.44 5.27
N ALA A 79 -5.01 8.96 4.05
CA ALA A 79 -5.46 8.18 2.91
C ALA A 79 -4.46 7.06 2.56
N VAL A 80 -3.15 7.33 2.61
CA VAL A 80 -2.12 6.31 2.39
C VAL A 80 -2.23 5.19 3.42
N ASN A 81 -2.31 5.53 4.71
CA ASN A 81 -2.45 4.54 5.77
C ASN A 81 -3.75 3.72 5.62
N ALA A 82 -4.87 4.34 5.26
CA ALA A 82 -6.13 3.64 5.05
C ALA A 82 -6.06 2.63 3.89
N VAL A 83 -5.44 3.01 2.77
CA VAL A 83 -5.25 2.13 1.61
C VAL A 83 -4.35 0.95 1.97
N LEU A 84 -3.22 1.21 2.64
CA LEU A 84 -2.28 0.16 3.05
C LEU A 84 -2.88 -0.76 4.10
N LEU A 85 -3.62 -0.22 5.08
CA LEU A 85 -4.35 -1.00 6.07
C LEU A 85 -5.37 -1.94 5.40
N GLY A 86 -6.18 -1.41 4.48
CA GLY A 86 -7.17 -2.19 3.74
C GLY A 86 -6.52 -3.32 2.96
N LEU A 87 -5.40 -3.04 2.29
CA LEU A 87 -4.62 -4.05 1.56
C LEU A 87 -4.08 -5.15 2.48
N PHE A 88 -3.34 -4.77 3.52
CA PHE A 88 -2.68 -5.72 4.40
C PHE A 88 -3.72 -6.59 5.11
N SER A 89 -4.80 -5.98 5.61
CA SER A 89 -5.90 -6.69 6.27
C SER A 89 -6.62 -7.62 5.29
N TYR A 90 -6.92 -7.15 4.08
CA TYR A 90 -7.52 -7.98 3.04
C TYR A 90 -6.65 -9.19 2.70
N SER A 91 -5.33 -8.98 2.57
CA SER A 91 -4.37 -10.07 2.30
C SER A 91 -4.33 -11.09 3.43
N LEU A 92 -4.47 -10.64 4.68
CA LEU A 92 -4.44 -11.51 5.86
C LEU A 92 -5.66 -12.44 5.91
N LEU A 93 -6.83 -11.94 5.49
CA LEU A 93 -8.09 -12.67 5.50
C LEU A 93 -8.25 -13.63 4.32
N ASN A 94 -7.77 -13.27 3.12
CA ASN A 94 -8.14 -13.95 1.87
C ASN A 94 -7.03 -14.76 1.18
N GLY A 95 -5.82 -14.84 1.74
CA GLY A 95 -4.77 -15.65 1.10
C GLY A 95 -3.38 -15.44 1.68
N PRO A 96 -2.31 -15.74 0.92
CA PRO A 96 -0.96 -15.51 1.41
C PRO A 96 -0.81 -14.02 1.74
N SER A 97 -0.28 -13.77 2.93
CA SER A 97 -0.19 -12.41 3.48
C SER A 97 0.66 -11.52 2.58
N PHE A 98 0.45 -10.20 2.60
CA PHE A 98 1.20 -9.30 1.72
C PHE A 98 2.72 -9.45 1.88
N VAL A 99 3.20 -9.62 3.11
CA VAL A 99 4.62 -9.86 3.40
C VAL A 99 5.08 -11.22 2.88
N GLU A 100 4.23 -12.24 2.91
CA GLU A 100 4.53 -13.55 2.31
C GLU A 100 4.71 -13.44 0.80
N ARG A 101 3.82 -12.72 0.12
CA ARG A 101 3.90 -12.50 -1.33
C ARG A 101 5.21 -11.79 -1.70
N LEU A 102 5.60 -10.77 -0.93
CA LEU A 102 6.89 -10.11 -1.09
C LEU A 102 8.06 -11.08 -0.86
N ALA A 103 8.00 -11.90 0.19
CA ALA A 103 9.05 -12.87 0.48
C ALA A 103 9.20 -13.93 -0.62
N ARG A 104 8.09 -14.39 -1.23
CA ARG A 104 8.11 -15.37 -2.33
C ARG A 104 8.74 -14.87 -3.63
N ILE A 105 8.88 -13.55 -3.81
CA ILE A 105 9.61 -12.99 -4.96
C ILE A 105 11.09 -13.35 -4.88
N THR A 106 11.68 -13.28 -3.68
CA THR A 106 13.09 -13.62 -3.46
C THR A 106 13.28 -15.10 -3.16
N GLU A 107 12.31 -15.72 -2.46
CA GLU A 107 12.41 -17.10 -1.97
C GLU A 107 11.10 -17.84 -2.25
N PRO A 108 10.96 -18.45 -3.45
CA PRO A 108 9.69 -19.01 -3.92
C PRO A 108 9.11 -20.08 -2.99
N GLN A 109 9.98 -20.87 -2.36
CA GLN A 109 9.63 -21.96 -1.45
C GLN A 109 9.86 -21.55 0.01
N LEU A 110 8.87 -20.90 0.62
CA LEU A 110 8.88 -20.58 2.04
C LEU A 110 8.51 -21.80 2.90
N SER A 111 9.25 -22.01 3.99
CA SER A 111 8.91 -22.99 5.03
C SER A 111 7.57 -22.65 5.70
N ALA A 112 6.89 -23.64 6.28
CA ALA A 112 5.63 -23.41 7.01
C ALA A 112 5.81 -22.42 8.18
N ARG A 113 6.97 -22.43 8.84
CA ARG A 113 7.32 -21.48 9.90
C ARG A 113 7.45 -20.06 9.35
N ALA A 114 8.11 -19.90 8.21
CA ALA A 114 8.26 -18.60 7.54
C ALA A 114 6.90 -18.03 7.08
N VAL A 115 5.95 -18.89 6.66
CA VAL A 115 4.57 -18.48 6.33
C VAL A 115 3.82 -17.96 7.56
N ILE A 116 3.93 -18.62 8.71
CA ILE A 116 3.31 -18.12 9.96
C ILE A 116 3.95 -16.79 10.38
N TYR A 117 5.27 -16.68 10.25
CA TYR A 117 6.00 -15.44 10.55
C TYR A 117 5.54 -14.27 9.67
N THR A 118 5.43 -14.46 8.35
CA THR A 118 5.00 -13.39 7.43
C THR A 118 3.57 -12.92 7.70
N ARG A 119 2.68 -13.82 8.13
CA ARG A 119 1.32 -13.45 8.60
C ARG A 119 1.37 -12.57 9.85
N LYS A 120 2.21 -12.90 10.84
CA LYS A 120 2.39 -12.08 12.05
C LYS A 120 2.95 -10.70 11.72
N VAL A 121 3.95 -10.63 10.84
CA VAL A 121 4.51 -9.34 10.39
C VAL A 121 3.45 -8.52 9.65
N THR A 122 2.66 -9.14 8.78
CA THR A 122 1.54 -8.45 8.11
C THR A 122 0.52 -7.88 9.10
N PHE A 123 0.21 -8.61 10.17
CA PHE A 123 -0.67 -8.12 11.24
C PHE A 123 -0.06 -6.92 12.00
N VAL A 124 1.24 -6.95 12.31
CA VAL A 124 1.95 -5.82 12.92
C VAL A 124 1.84 -4.57 12.03
N TRP A 125 2.00 -4.74 10.71
CA TRP A 125 1.79 -3.64 9.77
C TRP A 125 0.35 -3.12 9.77
N CYS A 126 -0.67 -3.97 9.86
CA CYS A 126 -2.06 -3.51 10.03
C CYS A 126 -2.21 -2.63 11.29
N VAL A 127 -1.70 -3.08 12.43
CA VAL A 127 -1.76 -2.30 13.68
C VAL A 127 -1.04 -0.97 13.51
N PHE A 128 0.16 -0.99 12.90
CA PHE A 128 0.91 0.23 12.61
C PHE A 128 0.12 1.21 11.74
N PHE A 129 -0.44 0.77 10.60
CA PHE A 129 -1.19 1.65 9.70
C PHE A 129 -2.46 2.20 10.35
N LEU A 130 -3.12 1.41 11.20
CA LEU A 130 -4.27 1.88 11.97
C LEU A 130 -3.86 3.01 12.93
N CYS A 131 -2.87 2.77 13.80
CA CYS A 131 -2.41 3.77 14.75
C CYS A 131 -1.84 5.02 14.07
N ASN A 132 -0.97 4.83 13.07
CA ASN A 132 -0.33 5.91 12.35
C ASN A 132 -1.35 6.73 11.53
N GLY A 133 -2.32 6.07 10.89
CA GLY A 133 -3.41 6.73 10.20
C GLY A 133 -4.31 7.54 11.14
N SER A 134 -4.60 7.02 12.34
CA SER A 134 -5.35 7.75 13.36
C SER A 134 -4.61 8.98 13.87
N ILE A 135 -3.30 8.89 14.11
CA ILE A 135 -2.49 10.05 14.55
C ILE A 135 -2.34 11.07 13.41
N ALA A 136 -2.14 10.61 12.17
CA ALA A 136 -2.14 11.47 10.99
C ALA A 136 -3.47 12.24 10.86
N LEU A 137 -4.60 11.57 11.11
CA LEU A 137 -5.92 12.21 11.06
C LEU A 137 -6.05 13.25 12.17
N TYR A 138 -5.70 12.88 13.41
CA TYR A 138 -5.74 13.79 14.55
C TYR A 138 -4.88 15.03 14.34
N THR A 139 -3.66 14.85 13.84
CA THR A 139 -2.74 15.97 13.58
C THR A 139 -3.23 16.86 12.44
N ALA A 140 -3.91 16.29 11.43
CA ALA A 140 -4.46 17.07 10.31
C ALA A 140 -5.70 17.89 10.69
N THR A 141 -6.50 17.43 11.67
CA THR A 141 -7.76 18.07 12.06
C THR A 141 -7.64 19.01 13.25
N PHE A 142 -6.78 18.70 14.22
CA PHE A 142 -6.80 19.35 15.54
C PHE A 142 -5.46 19.96 15.97
N SER A 143 -4.39 19.79 15.20
CA SER A 143 -3.05 20.25 15.58
C SER A 143 -2.55 21.40 14.69
N SER A 144 -1.47 22.06 15.13
CA SER A 144 -0.78 23.05 14.31
C SER A 144 -0.10 22.38 13.11
N HIS A 145 0.14 23.16 12.05
CA HIS A 145 0.88 22.71 10.87
C HIS A 145 2.30 22.23 11.22
N GLU A 146 2.93 22.82 12.24
CA GLU A 146 4.24 22.40 12.74
C GLU A 146 4.18 21.02 13.36
N ALA A 147 3.22 20.77 14.27
CA ALA A 147 3.03 19.45 14.89
C ALA A 147 2.69 18.38 13.83
N TRP A 148 1.85 18.72 12.86
CA TRP A 148 1.56 17.84 11.73
C TRP A 148 2.82 17.52 10.91
N THR A 149 3.65 18.53 10.63
CA THR A 149 4.88 18.38 9.83
C THR A 149 5.92 17.55 10.57
N VAL A 150 6.11 17.78 11.86
CA VAL A 150 7.04 16.97 12.68
C VAL A 150 6.57 15.51 12.72
N TYR A 151 5.29 15.28 12.97
CA TYR A 151 4.79 13.90 13.06
C TYR A 151 4.84 13.20 11.69
N ASN A 152 4.15 13.74 10.69
CA ASN A 152 3.99 13.09 9.38
C ASN A 152 5.25 13.18 8.52
N GLY A 153 6.11 14.18 8.74
CA GLY A 153 7.35 14.40 8.00
C GLY A 153 8.60 13.78 8.61
N LEU A 154 8.60 13.44 9.91
CA LEU A 154 9.75 12.84 10.59
C LEU A 154 9.38 11.61 11.42
N VAL A 155 8.50 11.76 12.41
CA VAL A 155 8.21 10.69 13.40
C VAL A 155 7.64 9.44 12.71
N ALA A 156 6.69 9.60 11.81
CA ALA A 156 6.09 8.50 11.06
C ALA A 156 7.16 7.69 10.28
N TYR A 157 8.13 8.37 9.66
CA TYR A 157 9.22 7.72 8.94
C TYR A 157 10.20 6.99 9.86
N LEU A 158 10.50 7.57 11.03
CA LEU A 158 11.32 6.90 12.05
C LEU A 158 10.63 5.63 12.56
N LEU A 159 9.32 5.67 12.80
CA LEU A 159 8.55 4.49 13.21
C LEU A 159 8.51 3.43 12.11
N ILE A 160 8.32 3.82 10.85
CA ILE A 160 8.41 2.89 9.70
C ILE A 160 9.80 2.24 9.66
N GLY A 161 10.85 3.04 9.79
CA GLY A 161 12.24 2.57 9.83
C GLY A 161 12.50 1.60 10.97
N LEU A 162 11.94 1.86 12.15
CA LEU A 162 12.03 0.99 13.32
C LEU A 162 11.32 -0.35 13.07
N VAL A 163 10.07 -0.33 12.58
CA VAL A 163 9.31 -1.55 12.27
C VAL A 163 10.06 -2.39 11.23
N MET A 164 10.56 -1.76 10.15
CA MET A 164 11.38 -2.42 9.13
C MET A 164 12.68 -3.00 9.70
N SER A 165 13.38 -2.26 10.56
CA SER A 165 14.65 -2.72 11.15
C SER A 165 14.43 -3.92 12.08
N VAL A 166 13.41 -3.84 12.94
CA VAL A 166 13.02 -4.94 13.83
C VAL A 166 12.61 -6.17 13.02
N GLU A 167 11.77 -5.99 12.00
CA GLU A 167 11.36 -7.06 11.09
C GLU A 167 12.57 -7.71 10.41
N TYR A 168 13.50 -6.90 9.91
CA TYR A 168 14.69 -7.38 9.23
C TYR A 168 15.60 -8.21 10.14
N VAL A 169 15.82 -7.75 11.38
CA VAL A 169 16.62 -8.47 12.38
C VAL A 169 15.95 -9.80 12.75
N ILE A 170 14.63 -9.80 12.99
CA ILE A 170 13.89 -11.02 13.32
C ILE A 170 13.90 -11.99 12.12
N ARG A 171 13.71 -11.51 10.90
CA ARG A 171 13.78 -12.32 9.68
C ARG A 171 15.13 -13.01 9.53
N ARG A 172 16.25 -12.32 9.78
CA ARG A 172 17.58 -12.96 9.77
C ARG A 172 17.70 -14.06 10.82
N ARG A 173 17.16 -13.86 12.03
CA ARG A 173 17.18 -14.87 13.10
C ARG A 173 16.33 -16.10 12.74
N VAL A 174 15.13 -15.89 12.23
CA VAL A 174 14.23 -16.97 11.80
C VAL A 174 14.85 -17.78 10.67
N LYS A 175 15.45 -17.12 9.66
CA LYS A 175 16.17 -17.80 8.58
C LYS A 175 17.33 -18.66 9.09
N ARG A 176 18.11 -18.15 10.04
CA ARG A 176 19.21 -18.92 10.64
C ARG A 176 18.72 -20.14 11.42
N ALA A 177 17.61 -20.01 12.14
CA ALA A 177 17.01 -21.12 12.88
C ALA A 177 16.42 -22.20 11.95
N ASP A 178 15.81 -21.80 10.83
CA ASP A 178 15.31 -22.73 9.82
C ASP A 178 16.45 -23.52 9.13
N TYR A 179 17.60 -22.89 8.88
CA TYR A 179 18.80 -23.57 8.35
C TYR A 179 19.39 -24.61 9.31
N VAL A 180 19.34 -24.38 10.62
CA VAL A 180 19.91 -25.28 11.64
C VAL A 180 18.99 -26.48 11.91
N GLY A 181 17.68 -26.36 11.67
CA GLY A 181 16.72 -27.46 11.85
C GLY A 181 16.60 -28.45 10.68
N THR A 182 17.35 -28.23 9.60
CA THR A 182 17.39 -29.09 8.39
C THR A 182 18.69 -29.89 8.27
N VAL A 183 19.60 -29.78 9.25
CA VAL A 183 20.83 -30.60 9.39
C VAL A 183 20.60 -31.61 10.50
#